data_AF-A0A8T5BU67-F1
#
_entry.id   AF-A0A8T5BU67-F1
#
_cell.length_a   1.000
_cell.length_b   1.000
_cell.length_c   1.000
_cell.angle_alpha   90.00
_cell.angle_beta   90.00
_cell.angle_gamma   90.00
#
_symmetry.space_group_name_H-M   'P 1'
#
loop_
_entity.id
_entity.type
_entity.pdbx_description
1 polymer ?
#
loop_
_entity_poly.entity_id
_entity_poly.type
_entity_poly.pdbx_seq_one_letter_code
_entity_poly.pdbx_strand_id
1 'polypeptide(L)'
;MFNFFPLIVFISYAIILTLFILVGVLNIKDMEIKKRDRWVKKDSIAMLIKVLFYGFLITFAIVELEALIFSFSNAIFQFLTGKKLPIRISLLSLLLPIIPVILTGIIYGIAKKREWYELIDEEE
;
A
#
# COMPACT_ATOMS: atom_id res chain seq x y z
N MET A 1 10.73 -27.73 1.18
CA MET A 1 10.52 -26.74 0.11
C MET A 1 10.44 -25.38 0.75
N PHE A 2 11.32 -24.45 0.39
CA PHE A 2 11.26 -23.07 0.91
C PHE A 2 10.17 -22.30 0.16
N ASN A 3 9.25 -21.70 0.90
CA ASN A 3 8.22 -20.84 0.32
C ASN A 3 8.76 -19.41 0.27
N PHE A 4 9.22 -18.97 -0.90
CA PHE A 4 9.78 -17.63 -1.09
C PHE A 4 8.71 -16.54 -1.25
N PHE A 5 7.46 -16.93 -1.50
CA PHE A 5 6.36 -16.00 -1.74
C PHE A 5 6.14 -15.00 -0.58
N PRO A 6 6.12 -15.40 0.71
CA PRO A 6 5.98 -14.46 1.81
C PRO A 6 7.13 -13.44 1.90
N LEU A 7 8.36 -13.85 1.54
CA LEU A 7 9.52 -12.97 1.59
C LEU A 7 9.43 -11.89 0.51
N ILE A 8 9.02 -12.26 -0.71
CA ILE A 8 8.82 -11.31 -1.81
C ILE A 8 7.76 -10.28 -1.43
N VAL A 9 6.62 -10.74 -0.88
CA VAL A 9 5.55 -9.85 -0.38
C VAL A 9 6.10 -8.89 0.67
N PHE A 10 6.87 -9.36 1.65
CA PHE A 10 7.47 -8.52 2.69
C PHE A 10 8.45 -7.48 2.12
N ILE A 11 9.28 -7.86 1.15
CA ILE A 11 10.25 -6.96 0.51
C ILE A 11 9.51 -5.88 -0.29
N SER A 12 8.50 -6.26 -1.08
CA SER A 12 7.65 -5.31 -1.82
C SER A 12 6.99 -4.31 -0.86
N TYR A 13 6.45 -4.79 0.27
CA TYR A 13 5.92 -3.95 1.34
C TYR A 13 6.93 -2.94 1.87
N ALA A 14 8.12 -3.40 2.24
CA ALA A 14 9.15 -2.54 2.82
C ALA A 14 9.60 -1.45 1.84
N ILE A 15 9.83 -1.80 0.57
CA ILE A 15 10.28 -0.87 -0.46
C ILE A 15 9.20 0.17 -0.74
N ILE A 16 7.97 -0.27 -1.03
CA ILE A 16 6.87 0.65 -1.41
C ILE A 16 6.53 1.58 -0.24
N LEU A 17 6.42 1.06 0.98
CA LEU A 17 6.13 1.89 2.14
C LEU A 17 7.23 2.91 2.40
N THR A 18 8.50 2.53 2.25
CA THR A 18 9.62 3.47 2.40
C THR A 18 9.51 4.61 1.38
N LEU A 19 9.25 4.29 0.11
CA LEU A 19 9.07 5.30 -0.94
C LEU A 19 7.89 6.23 -0.65
N PHE A 20 6.74 5.67 -0.24
CA PHE A 20 5.57 6.47 0.10
C PHE A 20 5.83 7.38 1.30
N ILE A 21 6.44 6.87 2.38
CA ILE A 21 6.80 7.69 3.54
C ILE A 21 7.73 8.83 3.14
N LEU A 22 8.74 8.58 2.31
CA LEU A 22 9.64 9.62 1.81
C LEU A 22 8.88 10.68 1.01
N VAL A 23 8.00 10.27 0.10
CA VAL A 23 7.13 11.19 -0.66
C VAL A 23 6.25 12.00 0.28
N GLY A 24 5.67 11.37 1.32
CA GLY A 24 4.86 12.07 2.31
C GLY A 24 5.64 13.13 3.07
N VAL A 25 6.86 12.82 3.51
CA VAL A 25 7.73 13.79 4.18
C VAL A 25 8.11 14.95 3.25
N LEU A 26 8.42 14.67 1.99
CA LEU A 26 8.72 15.72 1.00
C LEU A 26 7.50 16.61 0.74
N ASN A 27 6.32 16.02 0.59
CA ASN A 27 5.08 16.77 0.39
C ASN A 27 4.74 17.65 1.59
N ILE A 28 4.95 17.16 2.81
CA ILE A 28 4.74 17.98 4.02
C ILE A 28 5.66 19.19 4.01
N LYS A 29 6.95 18.98 3.72
CA LYS A 29 7.92 20.10 3.65
C LYS A 29 7.54 21.12 2.59
N ASP A 30 7.11 20.67 1.41
CA ASP A 30 6.70 21.56 0.33
C ASP A 30 5.44 22.36 0.71
N MET A 31 4.44 21.70 1.29
CA MET A 31 3.20 22.35 1.71
C MET A 31 3.39 23.28 2.91
N GLU A 32 4.28 22.95 3.84
CA GLU A 32 4.67 23.84 4.95
C GLU A 32 5.29 25.15 4.45
N ILE A 33 5.97 25.13 3.29
CA ILE A 33 6.53 26.33 2.67
C ILE A 33 5.44 27.09 1.92
N LYS A 34 4.65 26.40 1.08
CA LYS A 34 3.62 27.01 0.22
C LYS A 34 2.43 27.57 1.00
N LYS A 35 2.01 26.91 2.07
CA LYS A 35 0.81 27.24 2.86
C LYS A 35 1.17 27.61 4.31
N ARG A 36 2.38 28.13 4.54
CA ARG A 36 2.98 28.39 5.86
C ARG A 36 2.06 29.02 6.90
N ASP A 37 1.25 30.00 6.48
CA ASP A 37 0.40 30.77 7.40
C ASP A 37 -0.85 30.01 7.86
N ARG A 38 -1.29 29.00 7.09
CA ARG A 38 -2.47 28.18 7.37
C ARG A 38 -2.12 26.75 7.80
N TRP A 39 -0.90 26.31 7.53
CA TRP A 39 -0.45 24.94 7.78
C TRP A 39 -0.29 24.65 9.27
N VAL A 40 -0.96 23.61 9.74
CA VAL A 40 -0.88 23.16 11.14
C VAL A 40 -0.45 21.70 11.23
N LYS A 41 0.01 21.27 12.41
CA LYS A 41 0.44 19.87 12.65
C LYS A 41 -0.60 18.82 12.24
N LYS A 42 -1.89 19.18 12.34
CA LYS A 42 -3.01 18.32 11.90
C LYS A 42 -2.90 17.97 10.42
N ASP A 43 -2.46 18.92 9.59
CA ASP A 43 -2.35 18.74 8.13
C ASP A 43 -1.16 17.84 7.79
N SER A 44 -0.04 17.97 8.50
CA SER A 44 1.07 17.01 8.39
C SER A 44 0.64 15.58 8.73
N ILE A 45 -0.15 15.41 9.80
CA ILE A 45 -0.71 14.09 10.18
C ILE A 45 -1.67 13.58 9.10
N ALA A 46 -2.57 14.43 8.60
CA ALA A 46 -3.49 14.08 7.54
C ALA A 46 -2.73 13.64 6.27
N MET A 47 -1.69 14.38 5.88
CA MET A 47 -0.84 14.03 4.75
C MET A 47 -0.20 12.66 4.92
N LEU A 48 0.35 12.35 6.10
CA LEU A 48 0.89 11.02 6.40
C LEU A 48 -0.17 9.93 6.32
N ILE A 49 -1.38 10.15 6.85
CA ILE A 49 -2.49 9.19 6.75
C ILE A 49 -2.84 8.93 5.28
N LYS A 50 -2.97 9.99 4.47
CA LYS A 50 -3.29 9.92 3.04
C LYS A 50 -2.24 9.08 2.30
N VAL A 51 -0.97 9.41 2.52
CA VAL A 51 0.17 8.74 1.89
C VAL A 51 0.27 7.28 2.31
N LEU A 52 0.12 6.98 3.61
CA LEU A 52 0.14 5.60 4.11
C LEU A 52 -1.01 4.79 3.53
N PHE A 53 -2.22 5.34 3.51
CA PHE A 53 -3.38 4.67 2.91
C PHE A 53 -3.12 4.31 1.44
N TYR A 54 -2.67 5.27 0.62
CA TYR A 54 -2.35 4.99 -0.78
C TYR A 54 -1.17 4.02 -0.94
N GLY A 55 -0.14 4.12 -0.10
CA GLY A 55 0.98 3.19 -0.10
C GLY A 55 0.54 1.76 0.19
N PHE A 56 -0.30 1.55 1.21
CA PHE A 56 -0.88 0.24 1.51
C PHE A 56 -1.80 -0.26 0.41
N LEU A 57 -2.62 0.61 -0.18
CA LEU A 57 -3.54 0.25 -1.27
C LEU A 57 -2.79 -0.23 -2.51
N ILE A 58 -1.73 0.49 -2.92
CA ILE A 58 -0.89 0.10 -4.06
C ILE A 58 -0.16 -1.21 -3.77
N THR A 59 0.39 -1.35 -2.55
CA THR A 59 1.08 -2.57 -2.16
C THR A 59 0.14 -3.78 -2.20
N PHE A 60 -1.09 -3.62 -1.69
CA PHE A 60 -2.12 -4.65 -1.77
C PHE A 60 -2.43 -5.03 -3.23
N ALA A 61 -2.62 -4.05 -4.11
CA ALA A 61 -2.87 -4.31 -5.53
C ALA A 61 -1.71 -5.10 -6.20
N ILE A 62 -0.46 -4.80 -5.83
CA ILE A 62 0.71 -5.52 -6.34
C ILE A 62 0.72 -6.97 -5.86
N VAL A 63 0.46 -7.21 -4.58
CA VAL A 63 0.42 -8.59 -4.03
C VAL A 63 -0.68 -9.42 -4.67
N GLU A 64 -1.87 -8.84 -4.88
CA GLU A 64 -2.96 -9.52 -5.57
C GLU A 64 -2.61 -9.82 -7.04
N LEU A 65 -1.95 -8.89 -7.72
CA LEU A 65 -1.48 -9.09 -9.09
C LEU A 65 -0.41 -10.20 -9.16
N GLU A 66 0.56 -10.21 -8.24
CA GLU A 66 1.55 -11.28 -8.14
C GLU A 66 0.87 -12.63 -7.92
N ALA A 67 -0.06 -12.71 -6.97
CA ALA A 67 -0.82 -13.93 -6.68
C ALA A 67 -1.60 -14.45 -7.89
N LEU A 68 -2.23 -13.54 -8.65
CA LEU A 68 -2.93 -13.87 -9.89
C LEU A 68 -1.96 -14.43 -10.94
N ILE A 69 -0.82 -13.77 -11.17
CA ILE A 69 0.21 -14.21 -12.13
C ILE A 69 0.73 -15.60 -11.76
N PHE A 70 1.06 -15.84 -10.49
CA PHE A 70 1.54 -17.15 -10.05
C PHE A 70 0.48 -18.24 -10.19
N SER A 71 -0.77 -17.94 -9.85
CA SER A 71 -1.88 -18.89 -9.97
C SER A 71 -2.12 -19.27 -11.43
N PHE A 72 -2.13 -18.28 -12.34
CA PHE A 72 -2.30 -18.50 -13.77
C PHE A 72 -1.11 -19.27 -14.37
N SER A 73 0.12 -18.91 -13.99
CA SER A 73 1.34 -19.62 -14.44
C SER A 73 1.34 -21.09 -14.00
N ASN A 74 0.89 -21.36 -12.78
CA ASN A 74 0.75 -22.74 -12.29
C ASN A 74 -0.33 -23.52 -13.06
N ALA A 75 -1.46 -22.88 -13.39
CA ALA A 75 -2.51 -23.50 -14.19
C ALA A 75 -2.01 -23.88 -15.60
N ILE A 76 -1.30 -22.96 -16.28
CA ILE A 76 -0.69 -23.23 -17.59
C ILE A 76 0.35 -24.36 -17.48
N PHE A 77 1.24 -24.31 -16.50
CA PHE A 77 2.27 -25.32 -16.32
C PHE A 77 1.66 -26.71 -16.07
N GLN A 78 0.61 -26.79 -15.25
CA GLN A 78 -0.12 -28.03 -15.00
C GLN A 78 -0.82 -28.55 -16.25
N PHE A 79 -1.42 -27.67 -17.05
CA PHE A 79 -2.03 -28.04 -18.31
C PHE A 79 -1.01 -28.62 -19.30
N LEU A 80 0.18 -28.02 -19.41
CA LEU A 80 1.22 -28.43 -20.37
C LEU A 80 2.00 -29.68 -19.94
N THR A 81 2.27 -29.84 -18.64
CA THR A 81 3.21 -30.87 -18.13
C THR A 81 2.55 -31.96 -17.30
N GLY A 82 1.29 -31.79 -16.90
CA GLY A 82 0.60 -32.64 -15.93
C GLY A 82 1.14 -32.53 -14.50
N LYS A 83 2.16 -31.69 -14.24
CA LYS A 83 2.78 -31.48 -12.93
C LYS A 83 2.39 -30.13 -12.34
N LYS A 84 2.39 -30.02 -11.02
CA LYS A 84 2.16 -28.74 -10.32
C LYS A 84 3.49 -28.04 -10.06
N LEU A 85 3.51 -26.71 -10.16
CA LEU A 85 4.67 -25.94 -9.69
C LEU A 85 4.81 -26.13 -8.18
N PRO A 86 6.06 -26.17 -7.67
CA PRO A 86 6.34 -26.29 -6.25
C PRO A 86 6.11 -24.98 -5.46
N ILE A 87 5.13 -24.18 -5.88
CA ILE A 87 4.82 -22.86 -5.31
C ILE A 87 3.51 -23.00 -4.55
N ARG A 88 3.53 -22.66 -3.26
CA ARG A 88 2.35 -22.75 -2.40
C ARG A 88 1.98 -21.35 -1.91
N ILE A 89 1.00 -20.73 -2.56
CA ILE A 89 0.42 -19.48 -2.09
C ILE A 89 -0.41 -19.81 -0.85
N SER A 90 0.00 -19.30 0.31
CA SER A 90 -0.80 -19.43 1.52
C SER A 90 -1.90 -18.39 1.51
N LEU A 91 -3.12 -18.79 1.90
CA LEU A 91 -4.22 -17.85 2.12
C LEU A 91 -3.81 -16.72 3.08
N LEU A 92 -3.00 -17.05 4.09
CA LEU A 92 -2.50 -16.06 5.05
C LEU A 92 -1.65 -14.97 4.36
N SER A 93 -0.88 -15.32 3.33
CA SER A 93 -0.05 -14.36 2.58
C SER A 93 -0.90 -13.39 1.75
N LEU A 94 -2.10 -13.81 1.32
CA LEU A 94 -3.06 -12.96 0.60
C LEU A 94 -3.87 -12.07 1.54
N LEU A 95 -4.16 -12.56 2.75
CA LEU A 95 -4.92 -11.80 3.75
C LEU A 95 -4.07 -10.79 4.53
N LEU A 96 -2.77 -11.04 4.68
CA LEU A 96 -1.83 -10.15 5.36
C LEU A 96 -1.91 -8.68 4.88
N PRO A 97 -1.93 -8.38 3.56
CA PRO A 97 -1.99 -7.02 3.06
C PRO A 97 -3.36 -6.33 3.27
N ILE A 98 -4.43 -7.08 3.49
CA ILE A 98 -5.79 -6.53 3.69
C ILE A 98 -5.90 -5.78 5.01
N ILE A 99 -5.29 -6.30 6.07
CA ILE A 99 -5.36 -5.72 7.42
C ILE A 99 -4.90 -4.25 7.44
N PRO A 100 -3.68 -3.90 6.97
CA PRO A 100 -3.23 -2.52 6.99
C PRO A 100 -4.06 -1.61 6.06
N VAL A 101 -4.59 -2.13 4.94
CA VAL A 101 -5.48 -1.37 4.05
C VAL A 101 -6.80 -1.02 4.76
N ILE A 102 -7.42 -1.98 5.45
CA ILE A 102 -8.65 -1.72 6.22
C ILE A 102 -8.39 -0.73 7.35
N LEU A 103 -7.33 -0.93 8.13
CA LEU A 103 -7.00 -0.06 9.25
C LEU A 103 -6.73 1.38 8.78
N THR A 104 -5.87 1.55 7.78
CA THR A 104 -5.57 2.88 7.24
C THR A 104 -6.74 3.48 6.47
N GLY A 105 -7.56 2.67 5.80
CA GLY A 105 -8.79 3.11 5.13
C GLY A 105 -9.84 3.63 6.09
N ILE A 106 -10.01 2.99 7.26
CA ILE A 106 -10.89 3.50 8.33
C ILE A 106 -10.37 4.85 8.84
N ILE A 107 -9.08 4.95 9.14
CA ILE A 107 -8.47 6.20 9.64
C ILE A 107 -8.59 7.31 8.60
N TYR A 108 -8.30 7.01 7.33
CA TYR A 108 -8.44 7.92 6.20
C TYR A 108 -9.90 8.39 6.04
N GLY A 109 -10.86 7.47 6.09
CA GLY A 109 -12.28 7.80 6.00
C GLY A 109 -12.76 8.70 7.15
N ILE A 110 -12.30 8.44 8.38
CA ILE A 110 -12.60 9.30 9.54
C ILE A 110 -12.01 10.69 9.36
N ALA A 111 -10.74 10.80 8.95
CA ALA A 111 -10.09 12.08 8.68
C ALA A 111 -10.79 12.85 7.56
N LYS A 112 -11.23 12.15 6.50
CA LYS A 112 -11.98 12.74 5.39
C LYS A 112 -13.33 13.28 5.83
N LYS A 113 -14.07 12.53 6.66
CA LYS A 113 -15.36 12.98 7.23
C LYS A 113 -15.20 14.21 8.15
N ARG A 114 -14.01 14.42 8.72
CA ARG A 114 -13.67 15.58 9.55
C ARG A 114 -13.02 16.72 8.76
N GLU A 115 -13.02 16.66 7.43
CA GLU A 115 -12.49 17.72 6.56
C GLU A 115 -11.00 18.00 6.79
N TRP A 116 -10.22 16.97 7.17
CA TRP A 116 -8.77 17.15 7.42
C TRP A 116 -7.95 17.39 6.16
N TYR A 117 -8.53 17.17 4.98
CA TYR A 117 -7.83 17.23 3.71
C TYR A 117 -8.09 18.52 2.93
N GLU A 118 -8.93 19.44 3.42
CA GLU A 118 -9.29 20.67 2.68
C GLU A 118 -8.07 21.47 2.24
N LEU A 119 -7.17 21.80 3.17
CA LEU A 119 -5.94 22.53 2.86
C LEU A 119 -4.96 21.73 1.99
N ILE A 120 -5.06 20.40 2.01
CA ILE A 120 -4.18 19.50 1.25
C ILE A 120 -4.67 19.35 -0.20
N ASP A 121 -6.00 19.34 -0.39
CA ASP A 121 -6.68 19.11 -1.66
C ASP A 121 -7.09 20.42 -2.36
N GLU A 122 -7.00 21.57 -1.68
CA GLU A 122 -7.06 22.90 -2.29
C GLU A 122 -6.05 22.97 -3.45
N GLU A 123 -6.58 23.05 -4.68
CA GLU A 123 -5.81 23.36 -5.90
C GLU A 123 -5.00 24.65 -5.67
N GLU A 124 -3.74 24.65 -6.13
CA GLU A 124 -2.86 25.84 -6.10
C GLU A 124 -3.42 27.00 -6.93
#